data_AF-A0A090XCG8-F1
#
_entry.id   AF-A0A090XCG8-F1
#
_cell.length_a   1.000
_cell.length_b   1.000
_cell.length_c   1.000
_cell.angle_alpha   90.00
_cell.angle_beta   90.00
_cell.angle_gamma   90.00
#
_symmetry.space_group_name_H-M   'P 1'
#
loop_
_entity.id
_entity.type
_entity.pdbx_description
1 polymer ?
#
loop_
_entity_poly.entity_id
_entity_poly.type
_entity_poly.pdbx_seq_one_letter_code
_entity_poly.pdbx_strand_id
1 'polypeptide(L)'
;MGISAAMLSFVLLVLETTAGEGASSAIAAISQRARWKQKCLSRNVTQIYYPGKNRSHPNGLRYPKMDLCGEIFVSRDEWGARPPTAVKSFNIPGGVRYVFYYHTEGYECFCRESCALITAMWQGVHMDCQGWNDIGYSFMIGGDGMVYEGRGWGQVGAHTVGFNNISVSLHSRS
;
A
#
# COMPACT_ATOMS: atom_id res chain seq x y z
N MET A 1 19.46 15.56 -42.46
CA MET A 1 18.11 15.54 -41.85
C MET A 1 18.24 16.19 -40.48
N GLY A 2 18.03 17.51 -40.43
CA GLY A 2 18.18 18.32 -39.22
C GLY A 2 16.86 18.37 -38.46
N ILE A 3 16.91 18.05 -37.18
CA ILE A 3 15.80 18.26 -36.24
C ILE A 3 15.56 19.76 -36.15
N SER A 4 14.33 20.18 -36.47
CA SER A 4 13.89 21.56 -36.50
C SER A 4 14.07 22.22 -35.12
N ALA A 5 14.61 23.44 -35.10
CA ALA A 5 14.79 24.28 -33.90
C ALA A 5 13.48 24.49 -33.10
N ALA A 6 12.31 24.23 -33.70
CA ALA A 6 11.02 24.24 -33.02
C ALA A 6 10.87 23.15 -31.94
N MET A 7 11.54 21.99 -32.10
CA MET A 7 11.44 20.89 -31.13
C MET A 7 12.24 21.16 -29.84
N LEU A 8 13.29 21.97 -29.92
CA LEU A 8 14.06 22.41 -28.74
C LEU A 8 13.37 23.57 -28.01
N SER A 9 12.54 24.35 -28.70
CA SER A 9 11.75 25.43 -28.07
C SER A 9 10.57 24.89 -27.26
N PHE A 10 9.94 23.79 -27.68
CA PHE A 10 8.87 23.14 -26.90
C PHE A 10 9.38 22.48 -25.61
N VAL A 11 10.57 21.91 -25.62
CA VAL A 11 11.16 21.28 -24.41
C VAL A 11 11.56 22.33 -23.37
N LEU A 12 12.03 23.51 -23.80
CA LEU A 12 12.31 24.62 -22.88
C LEU A 12 11.04 25.32 -22.39
N LEU A 13 9.97 25.40 -23.19
CA LEU A 13 8.68 25.89 -22.71
C LEU A 13 8.03 24.96 -21.67
N VAL A 14 8.23 23.64 -21.77
CA VAL A 14 7.75 22.70 -20.74
C VAL A 14 8.54 22.83 -19.44
N LEU A 15 9.81 23.27 -19.49
CA LEU A 15 10.60 23.57 -18.29
C LEU A 15 10.27 24.97 -17.72
N GLU A 16 10.08 26.00 -18.55
CA GLU A 16 9.80 27.37 -18.07
C GLU A 16 8.35 27.61 -17.65
N THR A 17 7.36 26.86 -18.18
CA THR A 17 5.96 26.94 -17.70
C THR A 17 5.75 26.28 -16.34
N THR A 18 6.74 25.55 -15.81
CA THR A 18 6.67 24.95 -14.47
C THR A 18 7.27 25.81 -13.37
N ALA A 19 7.84 26.98 -13.69
CA ALA A 19 8.57 27.80 -12.72
C ALA A 19 7.69 28.63 -11.76
N GLY A 20 6.37 28.68 -11.93
CA GLY A 20 5.50 29.53 -11.08
C GLY A 20 4.73 28.78 -9.99
N GLU A 21 3.91 27.80 -10.38
CA GLU A 21 2.90 27.23 -9.48
C GLU A 21 2.94 25.70 -9.43
N GLY A 22 3.27 25.05 -10.55
CA GLY A 22 3.39 23.59 -10.65
C GLY A 22 4.60 23.01 -9.93
N ALA A 23 5.78 23.64 -10.05
CA ALA A 23 6.95 23.22 -9.27
C ALA A 23 6.72 23.45 -7.77
N SER A 24 6.07 24.53 -7.35
CA SER A 24 5.79 24.80 -5.94
C SER A 24 4.83 23.75 -5.35
N SER A 25 3.76 23.39 -6.06
CA SER A 25 2.83 22.34 -5.63
C SER A 25 3.45 20.94 -5.64
N ALA A 26 4.20 20.58 -6.69
CA ALA A 26 4.89 19.30 -6.77
C ALA A 26 6.02 19.20 -5.73
N ILE A 27 6.82 20.25 -5.54
CA ILE A 27 7.85 20.33 -4.49
C ILE A 27 7.20 20.35 -3.12
N ALA A 28 6.05 21.01 -2.94
CA ALA A 28 5.29 20.97 -1.69
C ALA A 28 4.76 19.57 -1.40
N ALA A 29 4.24 18.85 -2.40
CA ALA A 29 3.76 17.48 -2.28
C ALA A 29 4.92 16.49 -2.02
N ILE A 30 6.05 16.64 -2.71
CA ILE A 30 7.29 15.87 -2.46
C ILE A 30 7.81 16.16 -1.04
N SER A 31 7.83 17.43 -0.64
CA SER A 31 8.27 17.87 0.68
C SER A 31 7.30 17.42 1.78
N GLN A 32 6.00 17.44 1.54
CA GLN A 32 5.00 16.88 2.44
C GLN A 32 5.16 15.35 2.56
N ARG A 33 5.25 14.61 1.45
CA ARG A 33 5.50 13.16 1.42
C ARG A 33 6.79 12.80 2.16
N ALA A 34 7.87 13.57 1.95
CA ALA A 34 9.13 13.39 2.66
C ALA A 34 9.01 13.70 4.17
N ARG A 35 8.32 14.79 4.55
CA ARG A 35 8.08 15.15 5.95
C ARG A 35 7.20 14.15 6.69
N TRP A 36 6.16 13.62 6.05
CA TRP A 36 5.28 12.59 6.61
C TRP A 36 6.04 11.26 6.79
N LYS A 37 6.84 10.85 5.80
CA LYS A 37 7.77 9.71 5.95
C LYS A 37 8.75 9.90 7.11
N GLN A 38 9.32 11.09 7.26
CA GLN A 38 10.27 11.42 8.33
C GLN A 38 9.63 11.41 9.73
N LYS A 39 8.36 11.79 9.86
CA LYS A 39 7.66 11.85 11.16
C LYS A 39 7.30 10.46 11.70
N CYS A 40 7.08 9.50 10.81
CA CYS A 40 6.55 8.17 11.14
C CYS A 40 7.59 7.06 11.15
N LEU A 41 8.75 7.29 10.52
CA LEU A 41 9.96 6.56 10.86
C LEU A 41 10.34 6.94 12.30
N SER A 42 10.41 5.96 13.20
CA SER A 42 10.95 6.22 14.54
C SER A 42 12.33 6.88 14.40
N ARG A 43 12.63 7.86 15.27
CA ARG A 43 13.91 8.58 15.31
C ARG A 43 15.17 7.69 15.42
N ASN A 44 15.00 6.38 15.60
CA ASN A 44 16.04 5.38 15.77
C ASN A 44 15.99 4.24 14.74
N VAL A 45 15.59 4.50 13.50
CA VAL A 45 16.07 3.64 12.40
C VAL A 45 17.52 4.03 12.13
N THR A 46 18.44 3.58 13.00
CA THR A 46 19.85 3.54 12.64
C THR A 46 19.96 2.66 11.40
N GLN A 47 20.45 3.25 10.32
CA GLN A 47 20.90 2.52 9.15
C GLN A 47 21.98 1.55 9.64
N ILE A 48 21.62 0.32 9.92
CA ILE A 48 22.54 -0.69 10.46
C ILE A 48 23.50 -1.05 9.32
N TYR A 49 24.62 -0.34 9.25
CA TYR A 49 25.77 -0.73 8.44
C TYR A 49 26.37 -1.97 9.09
N TYR A 50 26.16 -3.14 8.48
CA TYR A 50 26.79 -4.39 8.90
C TYR A 50 28.11 -4.57 8.15
N PRO A 51 29.28 -4.48 8.82
CA PRO A 51 30.54 -4.83 8.19
C PRO A 51 30.62 -6.36 8.06
N GLY A 52 30.62 -6.82 6.81
CA GLY A 52 31.22 -8.08 6.34
C GLY A 52 30.81 -9.39 7.02
N LYS A 53 29.94 -10.17 6.35
CA LYS A 53 30.09 -11.64 6.27
C LYS A 53 29.74 -12.12 4.87
N ASN A 54 30.75 -12.63 4.17
CA ASN A 54 30.68 -13.26 2.85
C ASN A 54 30.17 -14.69 3.00
N ARG A 55 28.97 -14.97 2.51
CA ARG A 55 28.59 -16.30 2.03
C ARG A 55 27.87 -16.11 0.70
N SER A 56 28.50 -16.60 -0.35
CA SER A 56 28.06 -16.54 -1.73
C SER A 56 26.90 -17.51 -1.95
N HIS A 57 25.70 -16.97 -2.21
CA HIS A 57 24.62 -17.71 -2.88
C HIS A 57 24.74 -17.52 -4.40
N PRO A 58 24.37 -18.51 -5.24
CA PRO A 58 24.77 -18.54 -6.64
C PRO A 58 24.18 -17.44 -7.54
N ASN A 59 23.16 -16.69 -7.09
CA ASN A 59 22.41 -15.76 -7.95
C ASN A 59 22.31 -14.31 -7.43
N GLY A 60 23.22 -13.85 -6.55
CA GLY A 60 23.55 -12.42 -6.37
C GLY A 60 22.47 -11.44 -5.84
N LEU A 61 21.18 -11.78 -5.81
CA LEU A 61 20.14 -10.96 -5.19
C LEU A 61 20.07 -11.27 -3.70
N ARG A 62 20.89 -10.54 -2.94
CA ARG A 62 20.86 -10.54 -1.48
C ARG A 62 19.71 -9.67 -1.01
N TYR A 63 18.49 -10.21 -0.98
CA TYR A 63 17.46 -9.63 -0.14
C TYR A 63 17.93 -9.83 1.31
N PRO A 64 18.15 -8.76 2.10
CA PRO A 64 18.39 -8.94 3.51
C PRO A 64 17.22 -9.76 4.05
N LYS A 65 17.52 -10.87 4.72
CA LYS A 65 16.53 -11.51 5.57
C LYS A 65 16.20 -10.46 6.63
N MET A 66 15.13 -9.73 6.38
CA MET A 66 14.56 -8.80 7.32
C MET A 66 14.07 -9.73 8.44
N ASP A 67 14.88 -9.93 9.48
CA ASP A 67 14.42 -10.56 10.73
C ASP A 67 13.49 -9.53 11.40
N LEU A 68 12.34 -9.27 10.76
CA LEU A 68 11.25 -8.47 11.26
C LEU A 68 10.47 -9.36 12.23
N CYS A 69 11.06 -9.67 13.38
CA CYS A 69 10.31 -10.23 14.52
C CYS A 69 9.50 -9.12 15.22
N GLY A 70 8.89 -8.23 14.44
CA GLY A 70 7.86 -7.30 14.88
C GLY A 70 6.53 -7.79 14.33
N GLU A 71 5.46 -7.64 15.09
CA GLU A 71 4.11 -7.96 14.64
C GLU A 71 3.75 -7.05 13.46
N ILE A 72 3.78 -7.61 12.24
CA ILE A 72 3.44 -6.90 10.99
C ILE A 72 1.94 -6.88 10.72
N PHE A 73 1.14 -7.43 11.63
CA PHE A 73 -0.29 -7.61 11.46
C PHE A 73 -1.02 -6.60 12.33
N VAL A 74 -2.01 -5.92 11.75
CA VAL A 74 -2.90 -5.00 12.43
C VAL A 74 -4.29 -5.58 12.32
N SER A 75 -4.78 -6.11 13.43
CA SER A 75 -6.12 -6.68 13.56
C SER A 75 -7.20 -5.63 13.32
N ARG A 76 -8.42 -6.10 13.06
CA ARG A 76 -9.61 -5.24 12.91
C ARG A 76 -9.81 -4.26 14.05
N ASP A 77 -9.63 -4.71 15.29
CA ASP A 77 -9.82 -3.85 16.46
C ASP A 77 -8.74 -2.75 16.53
N GLU A 78 -7.50 -3.07 16.17
CA GLU A 78 -6.38 -2.13 16.24
C GLU A 78 -6.47 -0.98 15.22
N TRP A 79 -7.10 -1.18 14.05
CA TRP A 79 -7.34 -0.10 13.09
C TRP A 79 -8.71 0.56 13.23
N GLY A 80 -9.55 0.09 14.17
CA GLY A 80 -10.87 0.66 14.44
C GLY A 80 -11.94 0.23 13.43
N ALA A 81 -11.93 -1.04 13.03
CA ALA A 81 -12.92 -1.59 12.12
C ALA A 81 -14.34 -1.48 12.65
N ARG A 82 -15.26 -1.00 11.81
CA ARG A 82 -16.69 -1.17 12.05
C ARG A 82 -17.07 -2.66 11.91
N PRO A 83 -18.10 -3.14 12.62
CA PRO A 83 -18.59 -4.50 12.42
C PRO A 83 -19.16 -4.66 11.00
N PRO A 84 -18.96 -5.81 10.34
CA PRO A 84 -19.60 -6.09 9.06
C PRO A 84 -21.12 -6.19 9.21
N THR A 85 -21.88 -5.77 8.20
CA THR A 85 -23.35 -5.90 8.22
C THR A 85 -23.80 -7.35 8.03
N ALA A 86 -23.00 -8.16 7.34
CA ALA A 86 -23.19 -9.60 7.22
C ALA A 86 -21.88 -10.32 6.89
N VAL A 87 -21.70 -11.51 7.45
CA VAL A 87 -20.54 -12.37 7.21
C VAL A 87 -20.96 -13.59 6.41
N LYS A 88 -20.25 -13.85 5.31
CA LYS A 88 -20.36 -15.10 4.56
C LYS A 88 -19.00 -15.78 4.57
N SER A 89 -18.94 -16.98 5.13
CA SER A 89 -17.70 -17.75 5.21
C SER A 89 -17.58 -18.74 4.06
N PHE A 90 -16.35 -19.13 3.75
CA PHE A 90 -16.03 -20.28 2.93
C PHE A 90 -14.93 -21.09 3.61
N ASN A 91 -14.94 -22.40 3.37
CA ASN A 91 -13.90 -23.30 3.87
C ASN A 91 -13.36 -24.12 2.71
N ILE A 92 -12.05 -24.04 2.49
CA ILE A 92 -11.36 -24.85 1.48
C ILE A 92 -10.37 -25.74 2.21
N PRO A 93 -10.61 -27.07 2.23
CA PRO A 93 -9.64 -28.01 2.78
C PRO A 93 -8.28 -27.84 2.12
N GLY A 94 -7.23 -27.63 2.93
CA GLY A 94 -5.87 -27.38 2.44
C GLY A 94 -5.54 -25.91 2.11
N GLY A 95 -6.45 -24.97 2.38
CA GLY A 95 -6.23 -23.52 2.21
C GLY A 95 -6.74 -22.97 0.87
N VAL A 96 -6.59 -21.66 0.67
CA VAL A 96 -7.00 -21.00 -0.58
C VAL A 96 -6.03 -21.31 -1.71
N ARG A 97 -6.58 -21.57 -2.90
CA ARG A 97 -5.79 -21.85 -4.11
C ARG A 97 -5.36 -20.60 -4.88
N TYR A 98 -6.04 -19.49 -4.64
CA TYR A 98 -5.82 -18.24 -5.36
C TYR A 98 -5.61 -17.09 -4.39
N VAL A 99 -4.63 -16.25 -4.72
CA VAL A 99 -4.39 -14.98 -4.06
C VAL A 99 -4.40 -13.90 -5.14
N PHE A 100 -5.27 -12.91 -4.99
CA PHE A 100 -5.34 -11.77 -5.90
C PHE A 100 -4.64 -10.56 -5.28
N TYR A 101 -3.74 -9.95 -6.03
CA TYR A 101 -3.08 -8.72 -5.63
C TYR A 101 -3.68 -7.52 -6.35
N TYR A 102 -3.99 -6.48 -5.59
CA TYR A 102 -4.53 -5.21 -6.09
C TYR A 102 -3.64 -4.06 -5.63
N HIS A 103 -3.54 -3.03 -6.46
CA HIS A 103 -3.07 -1.72 -6.07
C HIS A 103 -4.10 -0.68 -6.54
N THR A 104 -4.16 0.45 -5.88
CA THR A 104 -4.98 1.58 -6.34
C THR A 104 -4.25 2.87 -6.04
N GLU A 105 -4.03 3.66 -7.09
CA GLU A 105 -3.51 5.02 -6.94
C GLU A 105 -4.46 5.84 -6.06
N GLY A 106 -3.92 6.58 -5.11
CA GLY A 106 -4.71 7.40 -4.20
C GLY A 106 -3.93 7.83 -2.97
N TYR A 107 -4.61 7.97 -1.84
CA TYR A 107 -3.95 8.33 -0.58
C TYR A 107 -3.03 7.21 -0.10
N GLU A 108 -1.73 7.47 -0.16
CA GLU A 108 -0.70 6.68 0.50
C GLU A 108 -0.65 6.98 2.00
N CYS A 109 -0.11 6.03 2.74
CA CYS A 109 0.09 6.14 4.18
C CYS A 109 1.46 5.55 4.54
N PHE A 110 2.14 6.12 5.53
CA PHE A 110 3.50 5.71 5.92
C PHE A 110 3.66 5.59 7.44
N CYS A 111 2.53 5.61 8.16
CA CYS A 111 2.44 5.56 9.62
C CYS A 111 1.27 4.67 9.99
N ARG A 112 1.40 3.90 11.07
CA ARG A 112 0.37 2.95 11.50
C ARG A 112 -1.00 3.62 11.67
N GLU A 113 -1.02 4.81 12.27
CA GLU A 113 -2.23 5.58 12.52
C GLU A 113 -2.85 6.08 11.21
N SER A 114 -2.03 6.63 10.31
CA SER A 114 -2.50 7.12 9.01
C SER A 114 -3.04 5.99 8.12
N CYS A 115 -2.38 4.83 8.15
CA CYS A 115 -2.79 3.66 7.41
C CYS A 115 -4.05 3.01 8.00
N ALA A 116 -4.21 3.04 9.32
CA ALA A 116 -5.47 2.64 9.98
C ALA A 116 -6.64 3.53 9.53
N LEU A 117 -6.45 4.86 9.55
CA LEU A 117 -7.48 5.82 9.11
C LEU A 117 -7.87 5.63 7.64
N ILE A 118 -6.90 5.41 6.75
CA ILE A 118 -7.18 5.15 5.34
C ILE A 118 -7.91 3.81 5.16
N THR A 119 -7.53 2.77 5.90
CA THR A 119 -8.24 1.48 5.91
C THR A 119 -9.70 1.66 6.35
N ALA A 120 -9.94 2.39 7.44
CA ALA A 120 -11.28 2.71 7.93
C ALA A 120 -12.10 3.55 6.96
N MET A 121 -11.48 4.53 6.28
CA MET A 121 -12.13 5.32 5.24
C MET A 121 -12.62 4.42 4.09
N TRP A 122 -11.80 3.47 3.62
CA TRP A 122 -12.20 2.54 2.55
C TRP A 122 -13.29 1.57 2.99
N GLN A 123 -13.26 1.12 4.25
CA GLN A 123 -14.40 0.40 4.81
C GLN A 123 -15.68 1.25 4.75
N GLY A 124 -15.57 2.54 5.12
CA GLY A 124 -16.62 3.55 4.96
C GLY A 124 -17.20 3.58 3.55
N VAL A 125 -16.35 3.81 2.55
CA VAL A 125 -16.75 3.86 1.14
C VAL A 125 -17.44 2.58 0.68
N HIS A 126 -16.88 1.41 0.99
CA HIS A 126 -17.45 0.14 0.56
C HIS A 126 -18.82 -0.14 1.20
N MET A 127 -18.98 0.14 2.50
CA MET A 127 -20.24 -0.12 3.17
C MET A 127 -21.29 0.95 2.87
N ASP A 128 -20.92 2.22 2.97
CA ASP A 128 -21.88 3.33 2.99
C ASP A 128 -22.21 3.80 1.58
N CYS A 129 -21.24 3.76 0.65
CA CYS A 129 -21.44 4.22 -0.73
C CYS A 129 -21.74 3.08 -1.70
N GLN A 130 -21.18 1.88 -1.49
CA GLN A 130 -21.34 0.75 -2.40
C GLN A 130 -22.29 -0.34 -1.87
N GLY A 131 -22.74 -0.22 -0.62
CA GLY A 131 -23.68 -1.17 0.00
C GLY A 131 -23.07 -2.55 0.25
N TRP A 132 -21.75 -2.67 0.33
CA TRP A 132 -21.09 -3.94 0.63
C TRP A 132 -21.18 -4.25 2.12
N ASN A 133 -21.10 -5.54 2.45
CA ASN A 133 -21.21 -5.93 3.85
C ASN A 133 -20.04 -5.50 4.73
N ASP A 134 -18.89 -5.24 4.11
CA ASP A 134 -17.66 -4.83 4.74
C ASP A 134 -16.69 -4.34 3.66
N ILE A 135 -15.49 -3.93 4.06
CA ILE A 135 -14.37 -3.67 3.16
C ILE A 135 -14.19 -4.84 2.16
N GLY A 136 -14.02 -4.56 0.87
CA GLY A 136 -14.05 -5.61 -0.16
C GLY A 136 -12.89 -6.61 -0.15
N TYR A 137 -11.79 -6.27 0.53
CA TYR A 137 -10.54 -7.01 0.49
C TYR A 137 -10.35 -7.90 1.73
N SER A 138 -9.64 -9.01 1.58
CA SER A 138 -9.22 -9.85 2.72
C SER A 138 -8.19 -9.13 3.59
N PHE A 139 -7.16 -8.53 2.98
CA PHE A 139 -6.11 -7.78 3.66
C PHE A 139 -5.71 -6.52 2.89
N MET A 140 -5.33 -5.49 3.61
CA MET A 140 -4.72 -4.28 3.07
C MET A 140 -3.25 -4.17 3.48
N ILE A 141 -2.44 -3.54 2.64
CA ILE A 141 -1.00 -3.32 2.89
C ILE A 141 -0.77 -1.81 2.87
N GLY A 142 -0.36 -1.28 4.02
CA GLY A 142 0.02 0.12 4.16
C GLY A 142 1.42 0.39 3.62
N GLY A 143 1.71 1.64 3.26
CA GLY A 143 3.07 2.05 2.90
C GLY A 143 4.03 2.10 4.10
N ASP A 144 3.52 1.92 5.32
CA ASP A 144 4.28 1.65 6.53
C ASP A 144 4.80 0.20 6.60
N GLY A 145 4.38 -0.66 5.67
CA GLY A 145 4.79 -2.07 5.58
C GLY A 145 3.95 -3.02 6.44
N MET A 146 2.89 -2.52 7.09
CA MET A 146 1.99 -3.32 7.91
C MET A 146 0.86 -3.92 7.08
N VAL A 147 0.36 -5.08 7.52
CA VAL A 147 -0.79 -5.79 6.96
C VAL A 147 -2.00 -5.55 7.84
N TYR A 148 -2.99 -4.85 7.30
CA TYR A 148 -4.26 -4.55 7.96
C TYR A 148 -5.29 -5.60 7.62
N GLU A 149 -5.90 -6.19 8.64
CA GLU A 149 -6.95 -7.18 8.48
C GLU A 149 -8.22 -6.55 7.90
N GLY A 150 -8.58 -6.90 6.67
CA GLY A 150 -9.88 -6.59 6.09
C GLY A 150 -10.90 -7.64 6.53
N ARG A 151 -11.50 -8.35 5.58
CA ARG A 151 -12.35 -9.52 5.93
C ARG A 151 -11.56 -10.71 6.48
N GLY A 152 -10.24 -10.70 6.34
CA GLY A 152 -9.39 -11.75 6.88
C GLY A 152 -9.55 -13.09 6.16
N TRP A 153 -9.21 -14.15 6.87
CA TRP A 153 -9.21 -15.52 6.34
C TRP A 153 -10.62 -16.14 6.33
N GLY A 154 -10.94 -16.92 5.30
CA GLY A 154 -12.16 -17.74 5.25
C GLY A 154 -13.46 -16.95 5.13
N GLN A 155 -13.41 -15.63 4.91
CA GLN A 155 -14.57 -14.79 4.66
C GLN A 155 -14.63 -14.39 3.18
N VAL A 156 -15.80 -14.57 2.56
CA VAL A 156 -16.05 -14.22 1.15
C VAL A 156 -15.82 -12.73 0.95
N GLY A 157 -14.92 -12.38 0.02
CA GLY A 157 -14.60 -11.00 -0.36
C GLY A 157 -15.59 -10.34 -1.32
N ALA A 158 -15.25 -9.14 -1.78
CA ALA A 158 -15.90 -8.43 -2.89
C ALA A 158 -14.86 -7.87 -3.87
N HIS A 159 -13.72 -8.55 -4.02
CA HIS A 159 -12.55 -8.07 -4.75
C HIS A 159 -12.44 -8.64 -6.17
N THR A 160 -12.89 -9.87 -6.41
CA THR A 160 -12.79 -10.54 -7.72
C THR A 160 -14.07 -11.32 -8.03
N VAL A 161 -14.86 -10.80 -8.97
CA VAL A 161 -16.08 -11.46 -9.43
C VAL A 161 -15.75 -12.89 -9.90
N GLY A 162 -16.52 -13.87 -9.43
CA GLY A 162 -16.31 -15.29 -9.73
C GLY A 162 -15.31 -16.03 -8.83
N PHE A 163 -14.48 -15.33 -8.05
CA PHE A 163 -13.44 -15.95 -7.22
C PHE A 163 -13.52 -15.62 -5.73
N ASN A 164 -14.42 -14.70 -5.32
CA ASN A 164 -14.53 -14.22 -3.93
C ASN A 164 -14.71 -15.31 -2.85
N ASN A 165 -15.21 -16.50 -3.20
CA ASN A 165 -15.45 -17.62 -2.28
C ASN A 165 -14.37 -18.72 -2.34
N ILE A 166 -13.33 -18.55 -3.16
CA ILE A 166 -12.25 -19.53 -3.33
C ILE A 166 -10.85 -18.89 -3.29
N SER A 167 -10.77 -17.64 -2.82
CA SER A 167 -9.54 -16.85 -2.86
C SER A 167 -9.49 -15.83 -1.72
N VAL A 168 -8.30 -15.30 -1.47
CA VAL A 168 -8.10 -14.09 -0.66
C VAL A 168 -7.49 -12.99 -1.51
N SER A 169 -7.59 -11.74 -1.05
CA SER A 169 -6.95 -10.61 -1.72
C SER A 169 -6.00 -9.82 -0.82
N LEU A 170 -4.90 -9.38 -1.40
CA LEU A 170 -3.99 -8.37 -0.83
C LEU A 170 -4.18 -7.06 -1.60
N HIS A 171 -4.43 -5.96 -0.91
CA HIS A 171 -4.61 -4.65 -1.53
C HIS A 171 -3.60 -3.64 -1.01
N SER A 172 -2.66 -3.21 -1.84
CA SER A 172 -1.68 -2.18 -1.49
C SER A 172 -2.15 -0.78 -1.87
N ARG A 173 -1.72 0.22 -1.09
CA ARG A 173 -1.76 1.63 -1.49
C ARG A 173 -0.36 2.15 -1.82
N SER A 174 -0.22 2.74 -3.01
CA SER A 174 0.99 3.38 -3.56
C SER A 174 0.62 4.66 -4.33
#